data_AF-A0A4S5BXX3-F1
#
_entry.id   AF-A0A4S5BXX3-F1
#
_cell.length_a   1.000
_cell.length_b   1.000
_cell.length_c   1.000
_cell.angle_alpha   90.00
_cell.angle_beta   90.00
_cell.angle_gamma   90.00
#
_symmetry.space_group_name_H-M   'P 1'
#
loop_
_entity.id
_entity.type
_entity.pdbx_description
1 polymer ?
#
loop_
_entity_poly.entity_id
_entity_poly.type
_entity_poly.pdbx_seq_one_letter_code
_entity_poly.pdbx_strand_id
1 'polypeptide(L)'
;MNFGDAIKELKLGKRLQRTGWNGKGLFIYLVPAASYPVQTGAAKEHFGEGAMVPYAAYLALKNVDETVSTWAPSINDTLADDWQVVGCTVPAHQQRVLDEKRELDERREKLAAFYSTPIFNSLPESEQSRLLSQGVAMRTYSEILGDRIANF
;
A
#
# COMPACT_ATOMS: atom_id res chain seq x y z
N MET A 1 -12.98 -4.35 -7.91
CA MET A 1 -13.04 -2.92 -7.49
C MET A 1 -13.05 -2.06 -8.74
N ASN A 2 -13.62 -0.85 -8.70
CA ASN A 2 -13.59 0.06 -9.85
C ASN A 2 -12.18 0.63 -10.07
N PHE A 3 -11.95 1.26 -11.22
CA PHE A 3 -10.65 1.85 -11.55
C PHE A 3 -10.22 2.99 -10.61
N GLY A 4 -11.15 3.79 -10.09
CA GLY A 4 -10.83 4.87 -9.15
C GLY A 4 -10.23 4.34 -7.85
N ASP A 5 -10.80 3.26 -7.31
CA ASP A 5 -10.28 2.56 -6.14
C ASP A 5 -8.97 1.83 -6.46
N ALA A 6 -8.84 1.27 -7.66
CA ALA A 6 -7.59 0.69 -8.14
C ALA A 6 -6.43 1.70 -8.11
N ILE A 7 -6.66 2.94 -8.54
CA ILE A 7 -5.65 4.01 -8.47
C ILE A 7 -5.27 4.35 -7.02
N LYS A 8 -6.22 4.35 -6.08
CA LYS A 8 -5.91 4.56 -4.65
C LYS A 8 -4.99 3.45 -4.14
N GLU A 9 -5.28 2.20 -4.49
CA GLU A 9 -4.48 1.05 -4.06
C GLU A 9 -3.08 1.03 -4.69
N LEU A 10 -2.95 1.43 -5.96
CA LEU A 10 -1.65 1.61 -6.61
C LEU A 10 -0.80 2.68 -5.93
N LYS A 11 -1.41 3.80 -5.51
CA LYS A 11 -0.75 4.84 -4.72
C LYS A 11 -0.31 4.36 -3.34
N LEU A 12 -0.96 3.34 -2.79
CA LEU A 12 -0.55 2.65 -1.57
C LEU A 12 0.54 1.59 -1.82
N GLY A 13 1.09 1.52 -3.04
CA GLY A 13 2.17 0.58 -3.39
C GLY A 13 1.69 -0.86 -3.64
N LYS A 14 0.36 -1.08 -3.70
CA LYS A 14 -0.16 -2.41 -4.02
C LYS A 14 -0.01 -2.71 -5.51
N ARG A 15 0.06 -4.00 -5.85
CA ARG A 15 0.02 -4.48 -7.23
C ARG A 15 -1.39 -4.91 -7.56
N LEU A 16 -1.89 -4.58 -8.75
CA LEU A 16 -3.25 -4.89 -9.16
C LEU A 16 -3.30 -5.66 -10.46
N GLN A 17 -4.32 -6.49 -10.64
CA GLN A 17 -4.67 -7.07 -11.94
C GLN A 17 -6.17 -6.95 -12.17
N ARG A 18 -6.56 -7.18 -13.41
CA ARG A 18 -7.96 -7.41 -13.78
C ARG A 18 -8.20 -8.90 -13.96
N THR A 19 -9.38 -9.38 -13.56
CA THR A 19 -9.78 -10.77 -13.82
C THR A 19 -9.96 -11.05 -15.32
N GLY A 20 -10.35 -10.05 -16.10
CA GLY A 20 -10.59 -10.13 -17.53
C GLY A 20 -9.35 -9.94 -18.40
N TRP A 21 -8.15 -9.81 -17.82
CA TRP A 21 -6.92 -9.77 -18.61
C TRP A 21 -6.55 -11.15 -19.16
N ASN A 22 -6.12 -11.17 -20.43
CA ASN A 22 -5.65 -12.38 -21.09
C ASN A 22 -4.23 -12.72 -20.64
N GLY A 23 -4.14 -13.60 -19.64
CA GLY A 23 -2.88 -14.19 -19.19
C GLY A 23 -2.82 -14.28 -17.67
N LYS A 24 -2.19 -15.34 -17.17
CA LYS A 24 -2.01 -15.54 -15.73
C LYS A 24 -0.76 -14.78 -15.27
N GLY A 25 -0.88 -14.07 -14.16
CA GLY A 25 0.27 -13.40 -13.52
C GLY A 25 0.66 -12.04 -14.11
N LEU A 26 -0.21 -11.40 -14.89
CA LEU A 26 -0.05 -9.98 -15.20
C LEU A 26 -0.47 -9.14 -14.00
N PHE A 27 0.29 -8.10 -13.69
CA PHE A 27 -0.13 -7.09 -12.73
C PHE A 27 0.49 -5.73 -13.06
N ILE A 28 -0.19 -4.66 -12.67
CA ILE A 28 0.31 -3.30 -12.69
C ILE A 28 0.72 -2.84 -11.30
N TYR A 29 1.64 -1.89 -11.25
CA TYR A 29 2.11 -1.26 -10.02
C TYR A 29 2.60 0.17 -10.32
N LEU A 30 2.64 1.01 -9.29
CA LEU A 30 3.18 2.35 -9.38
C LEU A 30 4.70 2.32 -9.18
N VAL A 31 5.44 2.89 -10.13
CA VAL A 31 6.85 3.22 -9.97
C VAL A 31 6.92 4.69 -9.52
N PRO A 32 7.43 4.98 -8.30
CA PRO A 32 7.55 6.36 -7.82
C PRO A 32 8.59 7.13 -8.63
N ALA A 33 8.50 8.47 -8.59
CA ALA A 33 9.52 9.33 -9.17
C ALA A 33 10.86 9.08 -8.48
N ALA A 34 11.93 8.97 -9.26
CA ALA A 34 13.26 8.65 -8.77
C ALA A 34 14.32 9.16 -9.75
N SER A 35 15.59 9.09 -9.34
CA SER A 35 16.72 9.38 -10.22
C SER A 35 17.62 8.17 -10.34
N TYR A 36 18.02 7.83 -11.56
CA TYR A 36 18.85 6.65 -11.85
C TYR A 36 20.08 7.03 -12.66
N PRO A 37 21.21 6.31 -12.51
CA PRO A 37 22.40 6.56 -13.31
C PRO A 37 22.08 6.41 -14.80
N VAL A 38 22.58 7.33 -15.60
CA VAL A 38 22.35 7.34 -17.05
C VAL A 38 22.77 6.03 -17.71
N GLN A 39 21.88 5.40 -18.48
CA GLN A 39 22.14 4.10 -19.12
C GLN A 39 22.19 4.17 -20.66
N THR A 40 21.29 4.94 -21.27
CA THR A 40 21.09 4.93 -22.73
C THR A 40 21.86 6.04 -23.44
N GLY A 41 22.22 5.83 -24.72
CA GLY A 41 22.95 6.82 -25.51
C GLY A 41 22.26 8.19 -25.58
N ALA A 42 20.95 8.20 -25.86
CA ALA A 42 20.16 9.43 -25.90
C ALA A 42 20.18 10.19 -24.56
N ALA A 43 20.10 9.47 -23.44
CA ALA A 43 20.16 10.11 -22.13
C ALA A 43 21.57 10.60 -21.80
N LYS A 44 22.64 9.88 -22.20
CA LYS A 44 24.03 10.32 -22.03
C LYS A 44 24.32 11.61 -22.80
N GLU A 45 23.80 11.72 -24.02
CA GLU A 45 23.95 12.92 -24.85
C GLU A 45 23.25 14.14 -24.24
N HIS A 46 22.07 13.95 -23.66
CA HIS A 46 21.28 15.05 -23.10
C HIS A 46 21.69 15.43 -21.66
N PHE A 47 21.88 14.46 -20.77
CA PHE A 47 22.13 14.68 -19.34
C PHE A 47 23.61 14.64 -18.96
N GLY A 48 24.48 14.09 -19.81
CA GLY A 48 25.90 13.91 -19.54
C GLY A 48 26.24 12.54 -18.96
N GLU A 49 27.47 12.08 -19.20
CA GLU A 49 27.97 10.82 -18.64
C GLU A 49 28.18 10.93 -17.13
N GLY A 50 27.77 9.91 -16.38
CA GLY A 50 27.79 9.93 -14.91
C GLY A 50 26.64 10.70 -14.26
N ALA A 51 25.74 11.31 -15.05
CA ALA A 51 24.58 12.00 -14.52
C ALA A 51 23.49 11.05 -13.98
N MET A 52 22.63 11.61 -13.14
CA MET A 52 21.43 10.95 -12.62
C MET A 52 20.20 11.50 -13.36
N VAL A 53 19.51 10.64 -14.11
CA VAL A 53 18.34 11.02 -14.92
C VAL A 53 17.09 11.06 -14.02
N PRO A 54 16.36 12.19 -13.93
CA PRO A 54 15.19 12.32 -13.08
C PRO A 54 13.93 11.80 -13.77
N TYR A 55 13.51 10.58 -13.46
CA TYR A 55 12.29 9.99 -13.99
C TYR A 55 11.07 10.38 -13.15
N ALA A 56 10.01 10.85 -13.82
CA ALA A 56 8.71 11.05 -13.19
C ALA A 56 8.07 9.69 -12.81
N ALA A 57 7.09 9.72 -11.90
CA ALA A 57 6.33 8.53 -11.55
C ALA A 57 5.52 8.03 -12.74
N TYR A 58 5.38 6.70 -12.88
CA TYR A 58 4.59 6.07 -13.94
C TYR A 58 4.02 4.74 -13.48
N LEU A 59 3.04 4.21 -14.21
CA LEU A 59 2.53 2.86 -13.99
C LEU A 59 3.31 1.88 -14.85
N ALA A 60 3.72 0.78 -14.25
CA ALA A 60 4.39 -0.32 -14.95
C ALA A 60 3.46 -1.52 -15.02
N LEU A 61 3.54 -2.27 -16.12
CA LEU A 61 2.91 -3.57 -16.30
C LEU A 61 4.00 -4.63 -16.29
N LYS A 62 3.87 -5.61 -15.40
CA LYS A 62 4.61 -6.86 -15.46
C LYS A 62 3.87 -7.80 -16.42
N ASN A 63 4.56 -8.22 -17.48
CA ASN A 63 4.04 -9.12 -18.49
C ASN A 63 4.21 -10.60 -18.09
N VAL A 64 3.53 -11.50 -18.79
CA VAL A 64 3.60 -12.96 -18.51
C VAL A 64 5.03 -13.50 -18.62
N ASP A 65 5.85 -12.94 -19.51
CA ASP A 65 7.24 -13.32 -19.77
C ASP A 65 8.27 -12.66 -18.82
N GLU A 66 7.80 -12.10 -17.70
CA GLU A 66 8.62 -11.38 -16.71
C GLU A 66 9.26 -10.07 -17.20
N THR A 67 8.93 -9.62 -18.42
CA THR A 67 9.32 -8.28 -18.87
C THR A 67 8.45 -7.19 -18.22
N VAL A 68 8.98 -5.97 -18.18
CA VAL A 68 8.26 -4.80 -17.66
C VAL A 68 8.08 -3.77 -18.76
N SER A 69 6.85 -3.36 -18.97
CA SER A 69 6.47 -2.27 -19.88
C SER A 69 5.95 -1.07 -19.10
N THR A 70 6.14 0.15 -19.62
CA THR A 70 5.33 1.28 -19.18
C THR A 70 3.87 1.03 -19.56
N TRP A 71 2.95 1.31 -18.65
CA TRP A 71 1.53 1.04 -18.83
C TRP A 71 0.72 2.33 -18.78
N ALA A 72 -0.17 2.48 -19.76
CA ALA A 72 -1.20 3.50 -19.77
C ALA A 72 -2.56 2.80 -19.77
N PRO A 73 -3.50 3.18 -18.88
CA PRO A 73 -4.82 2.58 -18.85
C PRO A 73 -5.56 2.86 -20.16
N SER A 74 -6.10 1.82 -20.79
CA SER A 74 -7.03 1.99 -21.90
C SER A 74 -8.40 2.45 -21.39
N ILE A 75 -9.28 2.92 -22.29
CA ILE A 75 -10.67 3.23 -21.93
C ILE A 75 -11.35 2.00 -21.26
N ASN A 76 -11.10 0.80 -21.78
CA ASN A 76 -11.63 -0.44 -21.19
C ASN A 76 -11.09 -0.72 -19.79
N ASP A 77 -9.85 -0.33 -19.48
CA ASP A 77 -9.29 -0.44 -18.13
C ASP A 77 -9.94 0.56 -17.18
N THR A 78 -10.17 1.79 -17.65
CA THR A 78 -10.78 2.86 -16.83
C THR A 78 -12.25 2.60 -16.50
N LEU A 79 -12.98 1.91 -17.37
CA LEU A 79 -14.40 1.57 -17.19
C LEU A 79 -14.61 0.20 -16.51
N ALA A 80 -13.54 -0.47 -16.09
CA ALA A 80 -13.61 -1.80 -15.52
C ALA A 80 -13.87 -1.79 -13.99
N ASP A 81 -14.66 -2.76 -13.54
CA ASP A 81 -14.99 -3.00 -12.13
C ASP A 81 -14.36 -4.27 -11.54
N ASP A 82 -13.52 -4.93 -12.34
CA ASP A 82 -12.98 -6.25 -12.07
C ASP A 82 -11.53 -6.23 -11.57
N TRP A 83 -11.09 -5.09 -11.04
CA TRP A 83 -9.76 -4.94 -10.44
C TRP A 83 -9.64 -5.67 -9.11
N GLN A 84 -8.47 -6.25 -8.86
CA GLN A 84 -8.13 -6.94 -7.62
C GLN A 84 -6.65 -6.74 -7.28
N VAL A 85 -6.34 -6.70 -5.98
CA VAL A 85 -4.96 -6.70 -5.49
C VAL A 85 -4.36 -8.09 -5.72
N VAL A 86 -3.11 -8.13 -6.16
CA VAL A 86 -2.35 -9.36 -6.43
C VAL A 86 -1.01 -9.25 -5.74
N GLY A 87 -0.48 -10.36 -5.23
CA GLY A 87 0.90 -10.36 -4.78
C GLY A 87 1.17 -9.33 -3.68
N CYS A 88 0.54 -9.47 -2.52
CA CYS A 88 1.33 -9.37 -1.31
C CYS A 88 1.58 -10.81 -0.86
N THR A 89 2.51 -11.51 -1.50
CA THR A 89 3.18 -12.61 -0.78
C THR A 89 4.46 -12.03 -0.20
N VAL A 90 4.29 -11.06 0.68
CA VAL A 90 5.13 -10.97 1.89
C VAL A 90 5.11 -12.38 2.48
N PRO A 91 6.27 -12.98 2.82
CA PRO A 91 6.34 -14.25 3.52
C PRO A 91 5.23 -14.36 4.57
N ALA A 92 4.60 -15.53 4.71
CA ALA A 92 3.40 -15.67 5.55
C ALA A 92 3.56 -15.08 6.97
N HIS A 93 4.79 -15.11 7.51
CA HIS A 93 5.12 -14.49 8.79
C HIS A 93 5.12 -12.95 8.78
N GLN A 94 5.51 -12.29 7.68
CA GLN A 94 5.42 -10.83 7.48
C GLN A 94 3.98 -10.41 7.16
N GLN A 95 3.26 -11.17 6.33
CA GLN A 95 1.85 -10.92 6.02
C GLN A 95 0.98 -10.96 7.29
N ARG A 96 1.22 -11.94 8.18
CA ARG A 96 0.57 -11.99 9.49
C ARG A 96 0.74 -10.69 10.29
N VAL A 97 1.91 -10.07 10.25
CA VAL A 97 2.21 -8.83 11.00
C VAL A 97 1.48 -7.62 10.41
N LEU A 98 1.39 -7.55 9.09
CA LEU A 98 0.63 -6.50 8.39
C LEU A 98 -0.86 -6.60 8.72
N ASP A 99 -1.44 -7.81 8.66
CA ASP A 99 -2.84 -8.04 9.00
C ASP A 99 -3.12 -7.73 10.48
N GLU A 100 -2.21 -8.14 11.37
CA GLU A 100 -2.30 -7.87 12.80
C GLU A 100 -2.26 -6.38 13.12
N LYS A 101 -1.38 -5.61 12.47
CA LYS A 101 -1.35 -4.15 12.64
C LYS A 101 -2.66 -3.50 12.18
N ARG A 102 -3.14 -3.87 11.00
CA ARG A 102 -4.40 -3.33 10.45
C ARG A 102 -5.56 -3.55 11.41
N GLU A 103 -5.75 -4.79 11.86
CA GLU A 103 -6.83 -5.13 12.79
C GLU A 103 -6.70 -4.38 14.13
N LEU A 104 -5.48 -4.24 14.64
CA LEU A 104 -5.22 -3.50 15.87
C LEU A 104 -5.51 -2.00 15.73
N ASP A 105 -5.12 -1.39 14.61
CA ASP A 105 -5.38 0.02 14.30
C ASP A 105 -6.89 0.30 14.21
N GLU A 106 -7.64 -0.55 13.51
CA GLU A 106 -9.11 -0.45 13.44
C GLU A 106 -9.77 -0.59 14.82
N ARG A 107 -9.33 -1.54 15.64
CA ARG A 107 -9.84 -1.71 17.01
C ARG A 107 -9.51 -0.50 17.88
N ARG A 108 -8.31 0.07 17.73
CA ARG A 108 -7.89 1.26 18.48
C ARG A 108 -8.72 2.48 18.10
N GLU A 109 -9.01 2.68 16.82
CA GLU A 109 -9.87 3.78 16.36
C GLU A 109 -11.28 3.67 16.93
N LYS A 110 -11.87 2.47 16.93
CA LYS A 110 -13.18 2.22 17.54
C LYS A 110 -13.17 2.49 19.05
N LEU A 111 -12.12 2.05 19.75
CA LEU A 111 -11.97 2.31 21.19
C LEU A 111 -11.76 3.81 21.47
N ALA A 112 -10.96 4.50 20.66
CA ALA A 112 -10.76 5.95 20.77
C ALA A 112 -12.07 6.73 20.53
N ALA A 113 -12.87 6.31 19.55
CA ALA A 113 -14.18 6.90 19.30
C ALA A 113 -15.15 6.68 20.47
N PHE A 114 -15.05 5.52 21.15
CA PHE A 114 -15.87 5.22 22.32
C PHE A 114 -15.63 6.18 23.50
N TYR A 115 -14.40 6.65 23.70
CA TYR A 115 -14.06 7.60 24.78
C TYR A 115 -14.84 8.91 24.71
N SER A 116 -15.27 9.32 23.52
CA SER A 116 -16.07 10.53 23.32
C SER A 116 -17.57 10.33 23.55
N THR A 117 -18.00 9.11 23.90
CA THR A 117 -19.42 8.79 24.08
C THR A 117 -19.91 9.06 25.51
N PRO A 118 -21.19 9.44 25.70
CA PRO A 118 -21.77 9.57 27.04
C PRO A 118 -21.69 8.28 27.87
N ILE A 119 -21.71 7.12 27.21
CA ILE A 119 -21.63 5.81 27.86
C ILE A 119 -20.30 5.69 28.60
N PHE A 120 -19.18 6.03 27.94
CA PHE A 120 -17.86 6.00 28.58
C PHE A 120 -17.81 6.90 29.82
N ASN A 121 -18.32 8.13 29.72
CA ASN A 121 -18.34 9.09 30.84
C ASN A 121 -19.22 8.64 32.02
N SER A 122 -20.20 7.76 31.79
CA SER A 122 -21.04 7.18 32.84
C SER A 122 -20.41 5.98 33.55
N LEU A 123 -19.29 5.44 33.05
CA LEU A 123 -18.62 4.30 33.67
C LEU A 123 -17.91 4.71 34.97
N PRO A 124 -17.72 3.79 35.93
CA PRO A 124 -16.87 4.05 37.10
C PRO A 124 -15.47 4.48 36.69
N GLU A 125 -14.85 5.40 37.44
CA GLU A 125 -13.50 5.92 37.14
C GLU A 125 -12.45 4.81 37.01
N SER A 126 -12.58 3.75 37.80
CA SER A 126 -11.71 2.57 37.72
C SER A 126 -11.81 1.86 36.38
N GLU A 127 -13.01 1.81 35.78
CA GLU A 127 -13.24 1.17 34.49
C GLU A 127 -12.80 2.06 33.33
N GLN A 128 -13.05 3.37 33.42
CA GLN A 128 -12.48 4.36 32.49
C GLN A 128 -10.95 4.26 32.46
N SER A 129 -10.31 4.17 33.63
CA SER A 129 -8.86 4.02 33.75
C SER A 129 -8.33 2.72 33.11
N ARG A 130 -9.05 1.60 33.25
CA ARG A 130 -8.69 0.34 32.60
C ARG A 130 -8.78 0.43 31.08
N LEU A 131 -9.85 1.01 30.55
CA LEU A 131 -10.04 1.21 29.11
C LEU A 131 -8.97 2.14 28.52
N LEU A 132 -8.65 3.24 29.19
CA LEU A 132 -7.56 4.12 28.78
C LEU A 132 -6.21 3.39 28.77
N SER A 133 -5.93 2.59 29.81
CA SER A 133 -4.72 1.77 29.89
C SER A 133 -4.65 0.75 28.75
N GLN A 134 -5.77 0.10 28.42
CA GLN A 134 -5.90 -0.76 27.25
C GLN A 134 -5.56 0.00 25.96
N GLY A 135 -6.12 1.20 25.77
CA GLY A 135 -5.85 2.03 24.59
C GLY A 135 -4.37 2.41 24.45
N VAL A 136 -3.69 2.72 25.57
CA VAL A 136 -2.24 2.98 25.59
C VAL A 136 -1.46 1.73 25.15
N ALA A 137 -1.76 0.57 25.73
CA ALA A 137 -1.09 -0.69 25.36
C ALA A 137 -1.30 -1.05 23.88
N MET A 138 -2.52 -0.85 23.35
CA MET A 138 -2.81 -1.05 21.92
C MET A 138 -2.03 -0.08 21.02
N ARG A 139 -1.83 1.17 21.45
CA ARG A 139 -1.01 2.14 20.70
C ARG A 139 0.45 1.69 20.66
N THR A 140 1.03 1.39 21.82
CA THR A 140 2.41 0.89 21.91
C THR A 140 2.62 -0.36 21.07
N TYR A 141 1.66 -1.29 21.10
CA TYR A 141 1.77 -2.49 20.27
C TYR A 141 1.71 -2.19 18.78
N SER A 142 0.83 -1.27 18.34
CA SER A 142 0.76 -0.85 16.94
C SER A 142 2.03 -0.14 16.46
N GLU A 143 2.67 0.65 17.31
CA GLU A 143 3.97 1.28 17.03
C GLU A 143 5.05 0.21 16.80
N ILE A 144 5.15 -0.79 17.68
CA ILE A 144 6.08 -1.92 17.50
C ILE A 144 5.82 -2.67 16.19
N LEU A 145 4.55 -2.92 15.83
CA LEU A 145 4.23 -3.56 14.56
C LEU A 145 4.61 -2.67 13.37
N GLY A 146 4.45 -1.34 13.50
CA GLY A 146 4.88 -0.36 12.51
C GLY A 146 6.39 -0.39 12.28
N ASP A 147 7.17 -0.41 13.36
CA ASP A 147 8.63 -0.53 13.28
C ASP A 147 9.05 -1.84 12.63
N ARG A 148 8.39 -2.96 12.96
CA ARG A 148 8.64 -4.25 12.30
C ARG A 148 8.39 -4.17 10.80
N ILE A 149 7.26 -3.59 10.40
CA ILE A 149 6.88 -3.44 8.98
C ILE A 149 7.87 -2.54 8.23
N ALA A 150 8.38 -1.49 8.86
CA ALA A 150 9.39 -0.61 8.26
C ALA A 150 10.74 -1.31 7.99
N ASN A 151 10.99 -2.45 8.64
CA ASN A 151 12.22 -3.24 8.53
C ASN A 151 12.00 -4.60 7.81
N PHE A 152 10.89 -4.76 7.08
CA PHE A 152 10.62 -5.95 6.26
C PHE A 152 11.31 -5.96 4.91
#